data_AF-A0A432EH30-F1
#
_entry.id   AF-A0A432EH30-F1
#
_cell.length_a   1.000
_cell.length_b   1.000
_cell.length_c   1.000
_cell.angle_alpha   90.00
_cell.angle_beta   90.00
_cell.angle_gamma   90.00
#
_symmetry.space_group_name_H-M   'P 1'
#
loop_
_entity.id
_entity.type
_entity.pdbx_description
1 polymer ?
#
loop_
_entity_poly.entity_id
_entity_poly.type
_entity_poly.pdbx_seq_one_letter_code
_entity_poly.pdbx_strand_id
1 'polypeptide(L)'
;MSHMLKGENLGLLVCRQWNVIGSEIYDTVFITKYITDLNLFRRGGATLFPLYLYAPHGKQPNFTTEFRKYIKNLYGKEPAPEEILYYIYAILYSPTYREKYKEQLKYNFPRIPFAEDYQKFKRLSEFGKKLVKLHLLEDESLNFPSVKFKGKGTNEVEKVSYKNGKVYINKNQYFEPVSEEIWNYKIGGYQVLKKWLSYRKGRKLTLEEIETFMKTVKALEETIKLQEKIDMETDFV
;
A
#
# COMPACT_ATOMS: atom_id res chain seq x y z
N MET A 1 -20.30 0.95 2.37
CA MET A 1 -19.40 0.18 1.46
C MET A 1 -20.03 -1.16 1.06
N SER A 2 -21.29 -1.18 0.58
CA SER A 2 -22.03 -2.43 0.30
C SER A 2 -21.36 -3.31 -0.77
N HIS A 3 -20.70 -2.71 -1.77
CA HIS A 3 -19.98 -3.46 -2.81
C HIS A 3 -18.73 -4.19 -2.33
N MET A 4 -18.21 -3.86 -1.14
CA MET A 4 -17.12 -4.62 -0.51
C MET A 4 -17.65 -5.80 0.33
N LEU A 5 -18.94 -5.82 0.67
CA LEU A 5 -19.57 -6.86 1.50
C LEU A 5 -20.33 -7.90 0.67
N LYS A 6 -20.73 -7.55 -0.57
CA LYS A 6 -21.53 -8.42 -1.44
C LYS A 6 -20.74 -9.54 -2.13
N GLY A 7 -19.41 -9.50 -2.08
CA GLY A 7 -18.53 -10.50 -2.69
C GLY A 7 -17.08 -10.02 -2.71
N GLU A 8 -16.19 -10.86 -3.26
CA GLU A 8 -14.76 -10.55 -3.38
C GLU A 8 -14.50 -9.31 -4.23
N ASN A 9 -13.84 -8.32 -3.63
CA ASN A 9 -13.58 -7.05 -4.29
C ASN A 9 -12.25 -6.47 -3.82
N LEU A 10 -11.63 -5.65 -4.67
CA LEU A 10 -10.50 -4.81 -4.30
C LEU A 10 -10.99 -3.37 -4.17
N GLY A 11 -10.61 -2.69 -3.10
CA GLY A 11 -10.90 -1.29 -2.87
C GLY A 11 -9.62 -0.46 -2.87
N LEU A 12 -9.51 0.51 -3.77
CA LEU A 12 -8.45 1.52 -3.75
C LEU A 12 -8.82 2.62 -2.75
N LEU A 13 -7.92 2.91 -1.83
CA LEU A 13 -8.09 3.96 -0.83
C LEU A 13 -7.18 5.13 -1.16
N VAL A 14 -7.76 6.32 -1.33
CA VAL A 14 -7.02 7.57 -1.49
C VAL A 14 -7.65 8.71 -0.68
N CYS A 15 -6.86 9.70 -0.31
CA CYS A 15 -7.37 10.96 0.27
C CYS A 15 -7.53 12.02 -0.81
N ARG A 16 -8.60 12.81 -0.73
CA ARG A 16 -8.78 13.99 -1.60
C ARG A 16 -7.95 15.19 -1.14
N GLN A 17 -7.82 15.37 0.17
CA GLN A 17 -7.17 16.51 0.79
C GLN A 17 -5.97 16.02 1.62
N TRP A 18 -4.88 15.65 0.96
CA TRP A 18 -3.70 15.14 1.65
C TRP A 18 -3.02 16.20 2.52
N ASN A 19 -3.10 17.48 2.16
CA ASN A 19 -2.46 18.59 2.87
C ASN A 19 -2.79 18.64 4.38
N VAL A 20 -3.97 18.20 4.79
CA VAL A 20 -4.41 18.22 6.20
C VAL A 20 -3.69 17.19 7.08
N ILE A 21 -2.99 16.22 6.50
CA ILE A 21 -2.19 15.22 7.22
C ILE A 21 -0.91 15.83 7.79
N GLY A 22 -0.36 16.86 7.13
CA GLY A 22 0.93 17.46 7.47
C GLY A 22 2.12 16.55 7.17
N SER A 23 2.00 15.67 6.17
CA SER A 23 3.13 14.92 5.60
C SER A 23 3.75 15.73 4.46
N GLU A 24 5.04 15.56 4.22
CA GLU A 24 5.76 16.17 3.09
C GLU A 24 5.63 15.36 1.80
N ILE A 25 5.28 14.08 1.91
CA ILE A 25 5.05 13.16 0.80
C ILE A 25 3.61 12.67 0.76
N TYR A 26 3.05 12.54 -0.44
CA TYR A 26 1.73 11.97 -0.66
C TYR A 26 1.80 10.45 -0.44
N ASP A 27 1.37 9.99 0.74
CA ASP A 27 1.47 8.60 1.20
C ASP A 27 0.10 8.00 1.61
N THR A 28 -0.99 8.62 1.17
CA THR A 28 -2.37 8.20 1.45
C THR A 28 -2.92 7.30 0.36
N VAL A 29 -2.22 6.20 0.07
CA VAL A 29 -2.64 5.24 -0.94
C VAL A 29 -2.57 3.85 -0.35
N PHE A 30 -3.71 3.14 -0.30
CA PHE A 30 -3.75 1.78 0.20
C PHE A 30 -4.73 0.92 -0.60
N ILE A 31 -4.58 -0.40 -0.51
CA ILE A 31 -5.46 -1.37 -1.13
C ILE A 31 -6.10 -2.22 -0.03
N THR A 32 -7.36 -2.62 -0.21
CA THR A 32 -8.07 -3.46 0.77
C THR A 32 -8.98 -4.46 0.08
N LYS A 33 -9.22 -5.60 0.74
CA LYS A 33 -10.31 -6.54 0.42
C LYS A 33 -11.54 -6.36 1.32
N TYR A 34 -11.44 -5.46 2.30
CA TYR A 34 -12.42 -5.28 3.36
C TYR A 34 -12.98 -3.85 3.38
N ILE A 35 -14.09 -3.68 4.10
CA ILE A 35 -14.57 -2.36 4.49
C ILE A 35 -13.53 -1.67 5.38
N THR A 36 -13.47 -0.34 5.32
CA THR A 36 -12.52 0.46 6.10
C THR A 36 -13.21 1.59 6.83
N ASP A 37 -12.61 2.02 7.93
CA ASP A 37 -13.00 3.25 8.60
C ASP A 37 -12.60 4.48 7.75
N LEU A 38 -13.34 5.58 7.89
CA LEU A 38 -13.01 6.85 7.26
C LEU A 38 -11.64 7.39 7.73
N ASN A 39 -11.25 7.10 8.98
CA ASN A 39 -10.03 7.55 9.62
C ASN A 39 -8.89 6.52 9.53
N LEU A 40 -8.86 5.74 8.44
CA LEU A 40 -7.76 4.81 8.18
C LEU A 40 -6.40 5.52 8.16
N PHE A 41 -6.34 6.70 7.53
CA PHE A 41 -5.18 7.58 7.57
C PHE A 41 -5.30 8.58 8.73
N ARG A 42 -4.19 9.19 9.16
CA ARG A 42 -4.16 10.09 10.32
C ARG A 42 -5.20 11.22 10.24
N ARG A 43 -5.41 11.79 9.05
CA ARG A 43 -6.39 12.83 8.72
C ARG A 43 -6.78 12.73 7.24
N GLY A 44 -7.70 13.58 6.78
CA GLY A 44 -8.02 13.76 5.36
C GLY A 44 -9.12 12.88 4.80
N GLY A 45 -9.57 11.87 5.56
CA GLY A 45 -10.67 10.98 5.19
C GLY A 45 -10.28 10.03 4.04
N ALA A 46 -10.20 8.74 4.32
CA ALA A 46 -9.95 7.74 3.29
C ALA A 46 -11.22 7.55 2.43
N THR A 47 -11.09 7.79 1.12
CA THR A 47 -12.14 7.49 0.15
C THR A 47 -11.84 6.13 -0.48
N LEU A 48 -12.79 5.20 -0.38
CA LEU A 48 -12.69 3.86 -0.94
C LEU A 48 -13.38 3.81 -2.31
N PHE A 49 -12.62 3.40 -3.33
CA PHE A 49 -13.08 3.15 -4.69
C PHE A 49 -13.08 1.64 -4.94
N PRO A 50 -14.25 0.95 -4.89
CA PRO A 50 -14.30 -0.48 -5.19
C PRO A 50 -14.05 -0.72 -6.68
N LEU A 51 -13.31 -1.76 -7.02
CA LEU A 51 -13.04 -2.17 -8.41
C LEU A 51 -14.33 -2.61 -9.10
N TYR A 52 -15.19 -3.31 -8.38
CA TYR A 52 -16.45 -3.82 -8.90
C TYR A 52 -17.67 -3.22 -8.20
N LEU A 53 -18.71 -2.94 -8.98
CA LEU A 53 -20.06 -2.64 -8.49
C LEU A 53 -20.92 -3.89 -8.60
N TYR A 54 -21.46 -4.30 -7.46
CA TYR A 54 -22.35 -5.47 -7.32
C TYR A 54 -23.82 -5.09 -7.42
N ALA A 55 -24.51 -5.72 -8.38
CA ALA A 55 -25.95 -5.69 -8.60
C ALA A 55 -26.55 -7.12 -8.43
N PRO A 56 -27.88 -7.28 -8.35
CA PRO A 56 -28.50 -8.60 -8.17
C PRO A 56 -28.10 -9.64 -9.23
N HIS A 57 -27.82 -9.21 -10.47
CA HIS A 57 -27.52 -10.10 -11.60
C HIS A 57 -26.02 -10.25 -11.90
N GLY A 58 -25.14 -9.81 -10.98
CA GLY A 58 -23.69 -9.95 -11.13
C GLY A 58 -22.92 -8.70 -10.74
N LYS A 59 -21.65 -8.65 -11.18
CA LYS A 59 -20.75 -7.51 -10.92
C LYS A 59 -20.26 -6.91 -12.23
N GLN A 60 -20.03 -5.60 -12.23
CA GLN A 60 -19.41 -4.89 -13.35
C GLN A 60 -18.26 -3.99 -12.86
N PRO A 61 -17.24 -3.73 -13.69
CA PRO A 61 -16.16 -2.82 -13.32
C PRO A 61 -16.68 -1.41 -13.00
N ASN A 62 -16.11 -0.78 -11.98
CA ASN A 62 -16.43 0.59 -11.57
C ASN A 62 -15.67 1.62 -12.41
N PHE A 63 -15.86 1.53 -13.72
CA PHE A 63 -15.25 2.41 -14.71
C PHE A 63 -16.35 3.01 -15.57
N THR A 64 -16.25 4.31 -15.84
CA THR A 64 -17.21 4.98 -16.73
C THR A 64 -17.03 4.48 -18.16
N THR A 65 -18.09 4.57 -18.96
CA THR A 65 -18.07 4.18 -20.37
C THR A 65 -17.02 4.96 -21.17
N GLU A 66 -16.86 6.25 -20.87
CA GLU A 66 -15.88 7.14 -21.50
C GLU A 66 -14.45 6.69 -21.23
N PHE A 67 -14.16 6.33 -19.97
CA PHE A 67 -12.82 5.86 -19.60
C PHE A 67 -12.49 4.52 -20.26
N ARG A 68 -13.45 3.58 -20.30
CA ARG A 68 -13.27 2.30 -20.99
C ARG A 68 -13.00 2.47 -22.49
N LYS A 69 -13.72 3.39 -23.14
CA LYS A 69 -13.48 3.76 -24.55
C LYS A 69 -12.09 4.38 -24.74
N TYR A 70 -11.68 5.28 -23.86
CA TYR A 70 -10.34 5.87 -23.87
C TYR A 70 -9.25 4.80 -23.81
N ILE A 71 -9.32 3.88 -22.84
CA ILE A 71 -8.35 2.78 -22.69
C ILE A 71 -8.35 1.85 -23.90
N LYS A 72 -9.53 1.50 -24.42
CA LYS A 72 -9.64 0.66 -25.63
C LYS A 72 -9.00 1.31 -26.85
N ASN A 73 -9.18 2.62 -27.02
CA ASN A 73 -8.58 3.37 -28.12
C ASN A 73 -7.06 3.48 -27.94
N LEU A 74 -6.57 3.71 -26.72
CA LEU A 74 -5.15 3.84 -26.41
C LEU A 74 -4.36 2.56 -26.72
N TYR A 75 -4.92 1.39 -26.37
CA TYR A 75 -4.20 0.11 -26.47
C TYR A 75 -4.70 -0.81 -27.59
N GLY A 76 -5.72 -0.40 -28.36
CA GLY A 76 -6.39 -1.23 -29.36
C GLY A 76 -7.20 -2.39 -28.77
N LYS A 77 -7.25 -2.54 -27.45
CA LYS A 77 -8.00 -3.55 -26.70
C LYS A 77 -8.30 -3.07 -25.29
N GLU A 78 -9.22 -3.74 -24.62
CA GLU A 78 -9.56 -3.45 -23.22
C GLU A 78 -8.79 -4.41 -22.29
N PRO A 79 -7.83 -3.93 -21.48
CA PRO A 79 -7.18 -4.73 -20.44
C PRO A 79 -8.20 -5.17 -19.37
N ALA A 80 -7.85 -6.20 -18.60
CA ALA A 80 -8.70 -6.62 -17.50
C ALA A 80 -8.80 -5.49 -16.44
N PRO A 81 -9.95 -5.34 -15.76
CA PRO A 81 -10.13 -4.29 -14.75
C PRO A 81 -9.05 -4.29 -13.66
N GLU A 82 -8.62 -5.47 -13.24
CA GLU A 82 -7.53 -5.67 -12.29
C GLU A 82 -6.21 -5.12 -12.82
N GLU A 83 -5.87 -5.32 -14.10
CA GLU A 83 -4.63 -4.78 -14.70
C GLU A 83 -4.64 -3.25 -14.68
N ILE A 84 -5.79 -2.64 -14.95
CA ILE A 84 -5.93 -1.17 -14.87
C ILE A 84 -5.75 -0.70 -13.43
N LEU A 85 -6.38 -1.37 -12.45
CA LEU A 85 -6.21 -1.04 -11.04
C LEU A 85 -4.75 -1.20 -10.58
N TYR A 86 -4.09 -2.28 -10.99
CA TYR A 86 -2.69 -2.51 -10.66
C TYR A 86 -1.80 -1.44 -11.25
N TYR A 87 -1.99 -1.08 -12.53
CA TYR A 87 -1.29 0.04 -13.14
C TYR A 87 -1.48 1.35 -12.35
N ILE A 88 -2.72 1.69 -12.00
CA ILE A 88 -3.02 2.88 -11.18
C ILE A 88 -2.27 2.80 -9.85
N TYR A 89 -2.27 1.64 -9.19
CA TYR A 89 -1.59 1.44 -7.92
C TYR A 89 -0.07 1.60 -8.04
N ALA A 90 0.53 1.13 -9.13
CA ALA A 90 1.94 1.33 -9.42
C ALA A 90 2.29 2.81 -9.57
N ILE A 91 1.54 3.55 -10.40
CA ILE A 91 1.76 4.99 -10.59
C ILE A 91 1.61 5.75 -9.27
N LEU A 92 0.60 5.40 -8.47
CA LEU A 92 0.40 6.00 -7.15
C LEU A 92 1.49 5.66 -6.14
N TYR A 93 2.31 4.63 -6.38
CA TYR A 93 3.46 4.28 -5.56
C TYR A 93 4.79 4.84 -6.05
N SER A 94 4.85 5.39 -7.28
CA SER A 94 6.02 6.10 -7.81
C SER A 94 6.36 7.34 -6.96
N PRO A 95 7.54 7.40 -6.31
CA PRO A 95 8.03 8.61 -5.67
C PRO A 95 8.14 9.79 -6.64
N THR A 96 8.62 9.56 -7.87
CA THR A 96 8.73 10.61 -8.89
C THR A 96 7.37 11.20 -9.27
N TYR A 97 6.34 10.38 -9.46
CA TYR A 97 4.96 10.86 -9.68
C TYR A 97 4.47 11.72 -8.50
N ARG A 98 4.66 11.24 -7.27
CA ARG A 98 4.19 11.93 -6.06
C ARG A 98 4.84 13.30 -5.89
N GLU A 99 6.12 13.42 -6.22
CA GLU A 99 6.82 14.70 -6.15
C GLU A 99 6.43 15.62 -7.32
N LYS A 100 6.36 15.11 -8.56
CA LYS A 100 5.97 15.92 -9.73
C LYS A 100 4.58 16.56 -9.57
N TYR A 101 3.62 15.81 -9.06
CA TYR A 101 2.21 16.25 -8.94
C TYR A 101 1.82 16.69 -7.52
N LYS A 102 2.81 16.96 -6.66
CA LYS A 102 2.62 17.28 -5.23
C LYS A 102 1.62 18.39 -4.99
N GLU A 103 1.69 19.49 -5.74
CA GLU A 103 0.79 20.63 -5.56
C GLU A 103 -0.67 20.30 -5.89
N GLN A 104 -0.90 19.46 -6.91
CA GLN A 104 -2.24 18.98 -7.27
C GLN A 104 -2.77 17.98 -6.24
N LEU A 105 -1.90 17.06 -5.79
CA LEU A 105 -2.23 16.01 -4.81
C LEU A 105 -2.59 16.57 -3.43
N LYS A 106 -2.14 17.78 -3.09
CA LYS A 106 -2.52 18.45 -1.83
C LYS A 106 -4.03 18.65 -1.69
N TYR A 107 -4.74 18.94 -2.79
CA TYR A 107 -6.10 19.47 -2.76
C TYR A 107 -7.13 18.64 -3.55
N ASN A 108 -6.67 17.68 -4.36
CA ASN A 108 -7.54 16.87 -5.22
C ASN A 108 -7.14 15.40 -5.24
N PHE A 109 -8.07 14.57 -5.75
CA PHE A 109 -7.76 13.19 -6.07
C PHE A 109 -6.62 13.09 -7.10
N PRO A 110 -5.80 12.04 -7.02
CA PRO A 110 -4.73 11.81 -7.98
C PRO A 110 -5.28 11.64 -9.39
N ARG A 111 -4.59 12.23 -10.36
CA ARG A 111 -4.86 12.03 -11.80
C ARG A 111 -3.77 11.14 -12.37
N ILE A 112 -4.18 10.06 -13.03
CA ILE A 112 -3.25 9.01 -13.44
C ILE A 112 -2.90 9.18 -14.93
N PRO A 113 -1.63 9.50 -15.26
CA PRO A 113 -1.16 9.40 -16.64
C PRO A 113 -1.06 7.93 -17.06
N PHE A 114 -1.64 7.62 -18.22
CA PHE A 114 -1.52 6.29 -18.83
C PHE A 114 -0.39 6.32 -19.86
N ALA A 115 0.51 5.35 -19.76
CA ALA A 115 1.57 5.14 -20.75
C ALA A 115 0.95 4.86 -22.12
N GLU A 116 1.48 5.47 -23.18
CA GLU A 116 1.02 5.20 -24.55
C GLU A 116 1.45 3.81 -25.02
N ASP A 117 2.65 3.37 -24.63
CA ASP A 117 3.13 2.01 -24.90
C ASP A 117 2.43 0.97 -24.02
N TYR A 118 1.71 0.06 -24.67
CA TYR A 118 1.02 -1.04 -24.00
C TYR A 118 1.98 -1.99 -23.26
N GLN A 119 3.22 -2.18 -23.73
CA GLN A 119 4.19 -3.02 -23.04
C GLN A 119 4.65 -2.37 -21.74
N LYS A 120 4.91 -1.06 -21.74
CA LYS A 120 5.15 -0.27 -20.53
C LYS A 120 3.96 -0.34 -19.57
N PHE A 121 2.71 -0.18 -20.06
CA PHE A 121 1.51 -0.40 -19.23
C PHE A 121 1.51 -1.79 -18.57
N LYS A 122 1.81 -2.84 -19.33
CA LYS A 122 1.85 -4.21 -18.80
C LYS A 122 2.91 -4.41 -17.73
N ARG A 123 4.14 -3.90 -17.93
CA ARG A 123 5.21 -3.99 -16.92
C ARG A 123 4.82 -3.27 -15.62
N LEU A 124 4.31 -2.04 -15.72
CA LEU A 124 3.85 -1.26 -14.58
C LEU A 124 2.65 -1.93 -13.88
N SER A 125 1.72 -2.51 -14.63
CA SER A 125 0.62 -3.31 -14.10
C SER A 125 1.14 -4.53 -13.31
N GLU A 126 2.16 -5.25 -13.77
CA GLU A 126 2.70 -6.39 -13.01
C GLU A 126 3.42 -5.93 -11.72
N PHE A 127 4.12 -4.80 -11.74
CA PHE A 127 4.67 -4.20 -10.50
C PHE A 127 3.56 -3.81 -9.53
N GLY A 128 2.49 -3.19 -10.03
CA GLY A 128 1.32 -2.85 -9.24
C GLY A 128 0.60 -4.06 -8.65
N LYS A 129 0.52 -5.17 -9.39
CA LYS A 129 -0.03 -6.43 -8.92
C LYS A 129 0.80 -6.99 -7.77
N LYS A 130 2.13 -6.95 -7.90
CA LYS A 130 3.03 -7.37 -6.82
C LYS A 130 2.87 -6.47 -5.59
N LEU A 131 2.79 -5.15 -5.75
CA LEU A 131 2.49 -4.22 -4.66
C LEU A 131 1.15 -4.53 -3.97
N VAL A 132 0.09 -4.81 -4.73
CA VAL A 132 -1.21 -5.19 -4.16
C VAL A 132 -1.09 -6.46 -3.32
N LYS A 133 -0.44 -7.50 -3.84
CA LYS A 133 -0.21 -8.74 -3.08
C LYS A 133 0.60 -8.50 -1.81
N LEU A 134 1.66 -7.70 -1.88
CA LEU A 134 2.49 -7.35 -0.72
C LEU A 134 1.67 -6.63 0.36
N HIS A 135 0.84 -5.66 0.00
CA HIS A 135 0.07 -4.88 0.97
C HIS A 135 -1.15 -5.60 1.53
N LEU A 136 -1.63 -6.65 0.83
CA LEU A 136 -2.60 -7.59 1.36
C LEU A 136 -1.95 -8.74 2.16
N LEU A 137 -0.62 -8.78 2.23
CA LEU A 137 0.18 -9.86 2.83
C LEU A 137 -0.05 -11.23 2.19
N GLU A 138 -0.28 -11.25 0.87
CA GLU A 138 -0.60 -12.45 0.07
C GLU A 138 0.52 -12.83 -0.92
N ASP A 139 1.62 -12.07 -0.95
CA ASP A 139 2.76 -12.40 -1.79
C ASP A 139 3.58 -13.56 -1.18
N GLU A 140 3.91 -14.56 -1.99
CA GLU A 140 4.61 -15.77 -1.53
C GLU A 140 6.00 -15.47 -0.96
N SER A 141 6.65 -14.39 -1.39
CA SER A 141 7.96 -13.99 -0.88
C SER A 141 7.93 -13.61 0.61
N LEU A 142 6.74 -13.29 1.15
CA LEU A 142 6.55 -12.96 2.57
C LEU A 142 6.74 -14.18 3.48
N ASN A 143 6.63 -15.40 2.95
CA ASN A 143 6.90 -16.63 3.72
C ASN A 143 8.40 -16.82 4.01
N PHE A 144 9.26 -15.98 3.43
CA PHE A 144 10.71 -15.97 3.64
C PHE A 144 11.14 -14.62 4.23
N PRO A 145 10.86 -14.36 5.52
CA PRO A 145 11.17 -13.08 6.13
C PRO A 145 12.69 -12.83 6.19
N SER A 146 13.09 -11.60 5.87
CA SER A 146 14.46 -11.09 5.99
C SER A 146 14.88 -10.83 7.43
N VAL A 147 13.89 -10.63 8.30
CA VAL A 147 14.03 -10.26 9.71
C VAL A 147 13.75 -11.45 10.62
N LYS A 148 14.42 -11.50 11.76
CA LYS A 148 14.22 -12.51 12.82
C LYS A 148 13.83 -11.85 14.12
N PHE A 149 12.95 -12.49 14.87
CA PHE A 149 12.67 -12.13 16.26
C PHE A 149 13.64 -12.85 17.19
N LYS A 150 14.35 -12.11 18.03
CA LYS A 150 15.41 -12.61 18.91
C LYS A 150 15.26 -12.09 20.34
N GLY A 151 16.00 -12.73 21.26
CA GLY A 151 16.00 -12.41 22.68
C GLY A 151 15.17 -13.40 23.52
N LYS A 152 15.40 -13.41 24.84
CA LYS A 152 14.63 -14.22 25.79
C LYS A 152 13.68 -13.33 26.57
N GLY A 153 12.43 -13.77 26.76
CA GLY A 153 11.42 -13.02 27.49
C GLY A 153 10.00 -13.52 27.26
N THR A 154 9.01 -12.73 27.70
CA THR A 154 7.58 -13.06 27.68
C THR A 154 6.86 -12.69 26.38
N ASN A 155 7.58 -12.09 25.43
CA ASN A 155 7.04 -11.44 24.23
C ASN A 155 6.12 -10.24 24.52
N GLU A 156 6.16 -9.71 25.74
CA GLU A 156 5.36 -8.54 26.09
C GLU A 156 5.94 -7.27 25.48
N VAL A 157 5.07 -6.47 24.84
CA VAL A 157 5.43 -5.17 24.30
C VAL A 157 5.37 -4.13 25.43
N GLU A 158 6.53 -3.79 25.97
CA GLU A 158 6.64 -2.81 27.06
C GLU A 158 6.96 -1.42 26.53
N LYS A 159 8.06 -1.32 25.77
CA LYS A 159 8.61 -0.07 25.26
C LYS A 159 9.23 -0.30 23.90
N VAL A 160 8.55 0.21 22.88
CA VAL A 160 9.03 0.18 21.50
C VAL A 160 10.19 1.16 21.35
N SER A 161 11.33 0.67 20.85
CA SER A 161 12.47 1.52 20.51
C SER A 161 13.26 0.96 19.34
N TYR A 162 13.98 1.82 18.64
CA TYR A 162 14.84 1.44 17.53
C TYR A 162 16.28 1.85 17.81
N LYS A 163 17.22 0.93 17.62
CA LYS A 163 18.66 1.19 17.78
C LYS A 163 19.47 0.22 16.95
N ASN A 164 20.43 0.72 16.17
CA ASN A 164 21.42 -0.08 15.44
C ASN A 164 20.81 -1.24 14.62
N GLY A 165 19.77 -0.95 13.83
CA GLY A 165 19.12 -1.98 13.00
C GLY A 165 18.16 -2.91 13.75
N LYS A 166 17.86 -2.64 15.02
CA LYS A 166 17.00 -3.48 15.87
C LYS A 166 15.74 -2.73 16.30
N VAL A 167 14.59 -3.36 16.14
CA VAL A 167 13.31 -2.88 16.67
C VAL A 167 12.99 -3.65 17.95
N TYR A 168 13.22 -3.02 19.10
CA TYR A 168 12.94 -3.59 20.42
C TYR A 168 11.45 -3.47 20.76
N ILE A 169 10.89 -4.53 21.32
CA ILE A 169 9.55 -4.50 21.95
C ILE A 169 9.63 -4.31 23.47
N ASN A 170 10.75 -4.72 24.06
CA ASN A 170 11.13 -4.55 25.46
C ASN A 170 12.67 -4.52 25.56
N LYS A 171 13.24 -4.58 26.78
CA LYS A 171 14.70 -4.49 26.98
C LYS A 171 15.49 -5.64 26.32
N ASN A 172 14.90 -6.82 26.18
CA ASN A 172 15.61 -8.04 25.84
C ASN A 172 15.25 -8.60 24.46
N GLN A 173 14.05 -8.28 23.95
CA GLN A 173 13.49 -8.88 22.75
C GLN A 173 13.29 -7.86 21.63
N TYR A 174 13.68 -8.25 20.43
CA TYR A 174 13.75 -7.35 19.27
C TYR A 174 13.68 -8.09 17.93
N PHE A 175 13.33 -7.34 16.89
CA PHE A 175 13.40 -7.77 15.50
C PHE A 175 14.68 -7.23 14.84
N GLU A 176 15.41 -8.08 14.11
CA GLU A 176 16.59 -7.68 13.33
C GLU A 176 16.86 -8.56 12.10
N PRO A 177 17.49 -8.04 11.04
CA PRO A 177 17.81 -6.62 10.81
C PRO A 177 16.58 -5.83 10.32
N VAL A 178 16.51 -4.54 10.67
CA VAL A 178 15.53 -3.59 10.13
C VAL A 178 16.27 -2.29 9.80
N SER A 179 16.32 -1.88 8.53
CA SER A 179 16.98 -0.63 8.14
C SER A 179 16.23 0.60 8.69
N GLU A 180 16.92 1.73 8.76
CA GLU A 180 16.31 2.98 9.23
C GLU A 180 15.20 3.46 8.28
N GLU A 181 15.38 3.26 6.97
CA GLU A 181 14.38 3.55 5.95
C GLU A 181 13.09 2.77 6.19
N ILE A 182 13.18 1.45 6.41
CA ILE A 182 12.01 0.59 6.71
C ILE A 182 11.37 1.00 8.03
N TRP A 183 12.20 1.29 9.06
CA TRP A 183 11.69 1.72 10.36
C TRP A 183 10.90 3.02 10.23
N ASN A 184 11.39 3.99 9.46
CA ASN A 184 10.80 5.31 9.28
C ASN A 184 9.70 5.37 8.21
N TYR A 185 9.46 4.28 7.48
CA TYR A 185 8.44 4.23 6.43
C TYR A 185 7.04 4.56 6.96
N LYS A 186 6.35 5.46 6.25
CA LYS A 186 5.03 5.99 6.63
C LYS A 186 3.97 5.70 5.57
N ILE A 187 2.76 5.48 6.06
CA ILE A 187 1.53 5.45 5.24
C ILE A 187 0.49 6.33 5.96
N GLY A 188 -0.05 7.31 5.24
CA GLY A 188 -0.99 8.30 5.77
C GLY A 188 -0.55 8.96 7.08
N GLY A 189 0.75 9.29 7.19
CA GLY A 189 1.33 9.93 8.37
C GLY A 189 1.62 9.02 9.57
N TYR A 190 1.35 7.72 9.47
CA TYR A 190 1.72 6.74 10.50
C TYR A 190 2.98 5.99 10.12
N GLN A 191 3.97 5.99 11.01
CA GLN A 191 5.14 5.11 10.91
C GLN A 191 4.68 3.66 11.15
N VAL A 192 4.70 2.84 10.10
CA VAL A 192 3.94 1.58 10.01
C VAL A 192 4.29 0.63 11.16
N LEU A 193 5.57 0.27 11.28
CA LEU A 193 6.04 -0.72 12.26
C LEU A 193 5.87 -0.22 13.70
N LYS A 194 6.22 1.04 13.96
CA LYS A 194 6.07 1.67 15.28
C LYS A 194 4.61 1.71 15.73
N LYS A 195 3.71 2.10 14.83
CA LYS A 195 2.28 2.23 15.13
C LYS A 195 1.66 0.86 15.42
N TRP A 196 2.00 -0.15 14.62
CA TRP A 196 1.52 -1.52 14.81
C TRP A 196 1.90 -2.10 16.18
N LEU A 197 3.14 -1.88 16.64
CA LEU A 197 3.58 -2.30 17.97
C LEU A 197 2.95 -1.47 19.08
N SER A 198 2.74 -0.16 18.87
CA SER A 198 2.17 0.72 19.89
C SER A 198 0.76 0.30 20.33
N TYR A 199 -0.05 -0.25 19.42
CA TYR A 199 -1.38 -0.78 19.72
C TYR A 199 -1.38 -2.10 20.50
N ARG A 200 -0.19 -2.71 20.67
CA ARG A 200 0.01 -3.95 21.41
C ARG A 200 0.76 -3.74 22.72
N LYS A 201 1.00 -2.48 23.10
CA LYS A 201 1.66 -2.16 24.37
C LYS A 201 0.88 -2.75 25.55
N GLY A 202 1.58 -3.43 26.46
CA GLY A 202 1.00 -4.15 27.59
C GLY A 202 0.40 -5.51 27.24
N ARG A 203 0.58 -6.00 26.01
CA ARG A 203 0.17 -7.34 25.58
C ARG A 203 1.38 -8.17 25.18
N LYS A 204 1.22 -9.49 25.28
CA LYS A 204 2.15 -10.47 24.71
C LYS A 204 1.85 -10.67 23.24
N LEU A 205 2.88 -10.63 22.40
CA LEU A 205 2.77 -11.00 20.99
C LEU A 205 2.60 -12.51 20.86
N THR A 206 1.59 -12.93 20.09
CA THR A 206 1.47 -14.33 19.65
C THR A 206 2.52 -14.65 18.58
N LEU A 207 2.73 -15.94 18.29
CA LEU A 207 3.62 -16.36 17.19
C LEU A 207 3.13 -15.82 15.84
N GLU A 208 1.83 -15.83 15.61
CA GLU A 208 1.20 -15.25 14.41
C GLU A 208 1.41 -13.74 14.31
N GLU A 209 1.34 -13.01 15.43
CA GLU A 209 1.63 -11.57 15.46
C GLU A 209 3.11 -11.28 15.18
N ILE A 210 4.01 -12.09 15.74
CA ILE A 210 5.45 -12.00 15.43
C ILE A 210 5.68 -12.24 13.94
N GLU A 211 5.09 -13.30 13.38
CA GLU A 211 5.17 -13.61 11.95
C GLU A 211 4.60 -12.49 11.09
N THR A 212 3.42 -11.96 11.44
CA THR A 212 2.79 -10.84 10.74
C THR A 212 3.68 -9.60 10.74
N PHE A 213 4.34 -9.29 11.86
CA PHE A 213 5.29 -8.18 11.91
C PHE A 213 6.48 -8.42 10.98
N MET A 214 7.03 -9.63 10.96
CA MET A 214 8.13 -9.99 10.06
C MET A 214 7.72 -9.92 8.58
N LYS A 215 6.52 -10.39 8.24
CA LYS A 215 5.92 -10.24 6.90
C LYS A 215 5.72 -8.77 6.54
N THR A 216 5.30 -7.93 7.49
CA THR A 216 5.13 -6.49 7.27
C THR A 216 6.48 -5.83 6.95
N VAL A 217 7.55 -6.15 7.69
CA VAL A 217 8.91 -5.68 7.40
C VAL A 217 9.30 -6.07 5.97
N LYS A 218 9.10 -7.35 5.61
CA LYS A 218 9.42 -7.85 4.26
C LYS A 218 8.60 -7.17 3.16
N ALA A 219 7.33 -6.90 3.41
CA ALA A 219 6.46 -6.19 2.48
C ALA A 219 6.97 -4.77 2.22
N LEU A 220 7.41 -4.04 3.26
CA LEU A 220 7.98 -2.71 3.13
C LEU A 220 9.29 -2.72 2.34
N GLU A 221 10.17 -3.70 2.57
CA GLU A 221 11.40 -3.86 1.78
C GLU A 221 11.13 -4.04 0.29
N GLU A 222 10.22 -4.96 -0.06
CA GLU A 222 9.89 -5.24 -1.45
C GLU A 222 9.11 -4.08 -2.09
N THR A 223 8.35 -3.33 -1.29
CA THR A 223 7.67 -2.11 -1.72
C THR A 223 8.69 -1.07 -2.17
N ILE A 224 9.69 -0.75 -1.36
CA ILE A 224 10.74 0.23 -1.70
C ILE A 224 11.45 -0.17 -3.00
N LYS A 225 11.85 -1.45 -3.14
CA LYS A 225 12.47 -1.95 -4.38
C LYS A 225 11.56 -1.84 -5.60
N LEU A 226 10.25 -2.02 -5.43
CA LEU A 226 9.28 -1.86 -6.52
C LEU A 226 9.08 -0.39 -6.88
N GLN A 227 9.11 0.52 -5.91
CA GLN A 227 9.04 1.96 -6.16
C GLN A 227 10.21 2.41 -7.06
N GLU A 228 11.42 1.95 -6.79
CA GLU A 228 12.60 2.23 -7.63
C GLU A 228 12.40 1.71 -9.07
N LYS A 229 11.92 0.47 -9.23
CA LYS A 229 11.67 -0.13 -10.55
C LYS A 229 10.55 0.57 -11.31
N ILE A 230 9.51 1.02 -10.61
CA ILE A 230 8.42 1.78 -11.20
C ILE A 230 8.96 3.12 -11.71
N ASP A 231 9.76 3.83 -10.91
CA ASP A 231 10.33 5.12 -11.30
C ASP A 231 11.23 4.99 -12.54
N MET A 232 12.00 3.90 -12.66
CA MET A 232 12.80 3.61 -13.86
C MET A 232 11.97 3.38 -15.13
N GLU A 233 10.71 2.98 -15.00
CA GLU A 233 9.80 2.74 -16.13
C GLU A 233 8.95 3.98 -16.47
N THR A 234 8.95 4.99 -15.60
CA THR A 234 8.12 6.18 -15.74
C THR A 234 8.96 7.40 -16.08
N ASP A 235 8.69 8.00 -17.24
CA ASP A 235 9.37 9.23 -17.69
C ASP A 235 8.70 10.48 -17.09
N PHE A 236 8.48 10.49 -15.78
CA PHE A 236 7.89 11.63 -15.09
C PHE A 236 8.89 12.77 -14.85
N VAL A 237 10.09 12.70 -15.43
CA VAL A 237 11.06 13.81 -15.42
C VAL A 237 10.75 14.72 -16.60
#